data_AF-A0A7S1DE75-F1
#
_entry.id   AF-A0A7S1DE75-F1
#
_cell.length_a   1.000
_cell.length_b   1.000
_cell.length_c   1.000
_cell.angle_alpha   90.00
_cell.angle_beta   90.00
_cell.angle_gamma   90.00
#
_symmetry.space_group_name_H-M   'P 1'
#
loop_
_entity.id
_entity.type
_entity.pdbx_description
1 polymer ?
#
loop_
_entity_poly.entity_id
_entity_poly.type
_entity_poly.pdbx_seq_one_letter_code
_entity_poly.pdbx_strand_id
1 'polypeptide(L)'
;DIGGHVADEESNDAFTLPLLHNLDVLIEGAESDIMRITRALNTEADSMVILEQEKARAQERSDEQAFHLSRLEAIVDIVEETHRKATSDADPLTLPALADVFGQLRGTYNTEYSLYNLSALAGPLLVVPMRRFLADWVPLKDPSGPAQALGAWRGLL
;
A
#
# COMPACT_ATOMS: atom_id res chain seq x y z
N ASP A 1 -79.69 42.32 30.70
CA ASP A 1 -79.07 41.04 30.34
C ASP A 1 -77.87 41.26 29.41
N ILE A 2 -76.86 42.00 29.88
CA ILE A 2 -75.63 42.33 29.12
C ILE A 2 -74.36 41.92 29.91
N GLY A 3 -74.51 41.48 31.17
CA GLY A 3 -73.39 41.07 32.02
C GLY A 3 -72.87 39.65 31.80
N GLY A 4 -73.57 38.82 31.03
CA GLY A 4 -73.14 37.45 30.72
C GLY A 4 -72.14 37.34 29.57
N HIS A 5 -72.12 38.30 28.65
CA HIS A 5 -71.32 38.17 27.42
C HIS A 5 -69.84 38.54 27.61
N VAL A 6 -69.53 39.47 28.53
CA VAL A 6 -68.17 39.98 28.77
C VAL A 6 -67.32 39.01 29.62
N ALA A 7 -67.94 38.27 30.54
CA ALA A 7 -67.22 37.32 31.40
C ALA A 7 -66.76 36.06 30.65
N ASP A 8 -67.52 35.62 29.64
CA ASP A 8 -67.15 34.48 28.80
C ASP A 8 -66.03 34.85 27.80
N GLU A 9 -65.95 36.10 27.34
CA GLU A 9 -64.85 36.60 26.49
C GLU A 9 -63.54 36.79 27.27
N GLU A 10 -63.58 37.41 28.47
CA GLU A 10 -62.37 37.56 29.32
C GLU A 10 -61.86 36.21 29.83
N SER A 11 -62.74 35.26 30.13
CA SER A 11 -62.34 33.90 30.51
C SER A 11 -61.68 33.16 29.35
N ASN A 12 -62.18 33.33 28.12
CA ASN A 12 -61.58 32.71 26.94
C ASN A 12 -60.20 33.32 26.63
N ASP A 13 -60.04 34.65 26.79
CA ASP A 13 -58.77 35.36 26.65
C ASP A 13 -57.72 34.98 27.71
N ALA A 14 -58.16 34.70 28.94
CA ALA A 14 -57.29 34.23 30.01
C ALA A 14 -56.70 32.83 29.74
N PHE A 15 -57.37 32.00 28.93
CA PHE A 15 -56.87 30.68 28.53
C PHE A 15 -56.12 30.70 27.19
N THR A 16 -56.49 31.56 26.23
CA THR A 16 -55.81 31.64 24.93
C THR A 16 -54.42 32.25 25.01
N LEU A 17 -54.18 33.27 25.84
CA LEU A 17 -52.87 33.91 26.00
C LEU A 17 -51.76 32.94 26.48
N PRO A 18 -51.97 32.15 27.56
CA PRO A 18 -50.99 31.14 27.98
C PRO A 18 -50.81 29.99 26.98
N LEU A 19 -51.86 29.61 26.24
CA LEU A 19 -51.78 28.59 25.20
C LEU A 19 -50.98 29.05 23.99
N LEU A 20 -51.14 30.31 23.58
CA LEU A 20 -50.33 30.93 22.53
C LEU A 20 -48.85 30.95 22.93
N HIS A 21 -48.55 31.33 24.17
CA HIS A 21 -47.18 31.28 24.68
C HIS A 21 -46.61 29.85 24.69
N ASN A 22 -47.39 28.84 25.09
CA ASN A 22 -46.94 27.44 25.02
C ASN A 22 -46.65 27.00 23.58
N LEU A 23 -47.44 27.45 22.61
CA LEU A 23 -47.19 27.19 21.19
C LEU A 23 -45.91 27.89 20.73
N ASP A 24 -45.69 29.15 21.10
CA ASP A 24 -44.47 29.89 20.76
C ASP A 24 -43.22 29.18 21.31
N VAL A 25 -43.25 28.72 22.57
CA VAL A 25 -42.15 27.95 23.17
C VAL A 25 -41.90 26.63 22.43
N LEU A 26 -42.96 25.92 22.02
CA LEU A 26 -42.83 24.69 21.24
C LEU A 26 -42.27 24.96 19.83
N ILE A 27 -42.66 26.07 19.21
CA ILE A 27 -42.15 26.50 17.90
C ILE A 27 -40.67 26.87 18.03
N GLU A 28 -40.29 27.70 19.01
CA GLU A 28 -38.90 28.07 19.27
C GLU A 28 -38.03 26.84 19.55
N GLY A 29 -38.55 25.88 20.33
CA GLY A 29 -37.90 24.60 20.58
C GLY A 29 -37.69 23.78 19.31
N ALA A 30 -38.73 23.67 18.48
CA ALA A 30 -38.66 22.96 17.20
C ALA A 30 -37.70 23.64 16.21
N GLU A 31 -37.69 24.97 16.13
CA GLU A 31 -36.77 25.74 15.28
C GLU A 31 -35.32 25.53 15.71
N SER A 32 -35.05 25.60 17.03
CA SER A 32 -33.72 25.34 17.58
C SER A 32 -33.25 23.91 17.27
N ASP A 33 -34.14 22.92 17.41
CA ASP A 33 -33.83 21.53 17.07
C ASP A 33 -33.57 21.34 15.57
N ILE A 34 -34.38 21.95 14.71
CA ILE A 34 -34.15 21.94 13.26
C ILE A 34 -32.76 22.49 12.95
N MET A 35 -32.41 23.67 13.47
CA MET A 35 -31.09 24.27 13.24
C MET A 35 -29.95 23.39 13.74
N ARG A 36 -30.10 22.79 14.91
CA ARG A 36 -29.11 21.87 15.50
C ARG A 36 -28.92 20.64 14.62
N ILE A 37 -30.01 20.01 14.19
CA ILE A 37 -29.99 18.82 13.34
C ILE A 37 -29.38 19.15 11.98
N THR A 38 -29.74 20.28 11.36
CA THR A 38 -29.15 20.71 10.08
C THR A 38 -27.64 20.91 10.18
N ARG A 39 -27.14 21.55 11.26
CA ARG A 39 -25.70 21.71 11.47
C ARG A 39 -25.00 20.38 11.65
N ALA A 40 -25.59 19.46 12.43
CA ALA A 40 -25.05 18.12 12.63
C ALA A 40 -25.01 17.35 11.30
N LEU A 41 -26.08 17.41 10.50
CA LEU A 41 -26.16 16.76 9.20
C LEU A 41 -25.08 17.28 8.24
N ASN A 42 -24.87 18.58 8.18
CA ASN A 42 -23.82 19.17 7.33
C ASN A 42 -22.42 18.75 7.79
N THR A 43 -22.18 18.75 9.11
CA THR A 43 -20.88 18.32 9.67
C THR A 43 -20.61 16.84 9.34
N GLU A 44 -21.63 16.00 9.42
CA GLU A 44 -21.52 14.58 9.07
C GLU A 44 -21.30 14.40 7.56
N ALA A 45 -21.98 15.17 6.72
CA ALA A 45 -21.77 15.15 5.27
C ALA A 45 -20.33 15.57 4.90
N ASP A 46 -19.80 16.63 5.50
CA ASP A 46 -18.41 17.06 5.31
C ASP A 46 -17.42 15.98 5.79
N SER A 47 -17.71 15.35 6.93
CA SER A 47 -16.90 14.25 7.47
C SER A 47 -16.91 13.03 6.55
N MET A 48 -18.06 12.70 5.95
CA MET A 48 -18.18 11.61 4.98
C MET A 48 -17.28 11.86 3.77
N VAL A 49 -17.28 13.08 3.21
CA VAL A 49 -16.41 13.43 2.07
C VAL A 49 -14.93 13.28 2.43
N ILE A 50 -14.53 13.72 3.63
CA ILE A 50 -13.14 13.57 4.10
C ILE A 50 -12.77 12.08 4.21
N LEU A 51 -13.63 11.28 4.86
CA LEU A 51 -13.39 9.86 5.05
C LEU A 51 -13.32 9.10 3.72
N GLU A 52 -14.12 9.48 2.72
CA GLU A 52 -14.04 8.90 1.38
C GLU A 52 -12.69 9.19 0.72
N GLN A 53 -12.18 10.41 0.83
CA GLN A 53 -10.85 10.77 0.32
C GLN A 53 -9.73 10.04 1.06
N GLU A 54 -9.82 9.95 2.39
CA GLU A 54 -8.84 9.23 3.20
C GLU A 54 -8.83 7.73 2.87
N LYS A 55 -10.02 7.13 2.68
CA LYS A 55 -10.17 5.75 2.23
C LYS A 55 -9.52 5.55 0.86
N ALA A 56 -9.76 6.43 -0.10
CA ALA A 56 -9.15 6.34 -1.42
C ALA A 56 -7.62 6.41 -1.36
N ARG A 57 -7.06 7.35 -0.59
CA ARG A 57 -5.59 7.46 -0.37
C ARG A 57 -5.01 6.27 0.37
N ALA A 58 -5.76 5.69 1.32
CA ALA A 58 -5.32 4.49 2.01
C ALA A 58 -5.29 3.28 1.06
N GLN A 59 -6.29 3.16 0.17
CA GLN A 59 -6.33 2.11 -0.83
C GLN A 59 -5.16 2.22 -1.82
N GLU A 60 -4.90 3.42 -2.36
CA GLU A 60 -3.78 3.67 -3.28
C GLU A 60 -2.45 3.24 -2.66
N ARG A 61 -2.17 3.64 -1.41
CA ARG A 61 -0.96 3.21 -0.69
C ARG A 61 -0.91 1.70 -0.49
N SER A 62 -2.05 1.06 -0.20
CA SER A 62 -2.11 -0.39 -0.05
C SER A 62 -1.79 -1.10 -1.36
N ASP A 63 -2.28 -0.60 -2.48
CA ASP A 63 -2.05 -1.18 -3.80
C ASP A 63 -0.58 -1.01 -4.23
N GLU A 64 0.01 0.16 -3.97
CA GLU A 64 1.45 0.40 -4.16
C GLU A 64 2.30 -0.57 -3.32
N GLN A 65 1.96 -0.74 -2.04
CA GLN A 65 2.65 -1.66 -1.15
C GLN A 65 2.52 -3.11 -1.61
N ALA A 66 1.33 -3.54 -2.03
CA ALA A 66 1.10 -4.88 -2.57
C ALA A 66 1.92 -5.12 -3.85
N PHE A 67 2.02 -4.12 -4.72
CA PHE A 67 2.88 -4.18 -5.90
C PHE A 67 4.35 -4.38 -5.52
N HIS A 68 4.87 -3.58 -4.59
CA HIS A 68 6.25 -3.73 -4.12
C HIS A 68 6.50 -5.08 -3.45
N LEU A 69 5.56 -5.57 -2.65
CA LEU A 69 5.65 -6.88 -2.00
C LEU A 69 5.75 -8.00 -3.04
N SER A 70 4.86 -8.00 -4.04
CA SER A 70 4.86 -9.02 -5.10
C SER A 70 6.18 -9.07 -5.88
N ARG A 71 6.82 -7.91 -6.09
CA ARG A 71 8.12 -7.85 -6.76
C ARG A 71 9.24 -8.39 -5.87
N LEU A 72 9.20 -8.11 -4.57
CA LEU A 72 10.17 -8.66 -3.63
C LEU A 72 10.02 -10.16 -3.46
N GLU A 73 8.80 -10.68 -3.38
CA GLU A 73 8.52 -12.13 -3.35
C GLU A 73 9.11 -12.82 -4.58
N ALA A 74 8.86 -12.27 -5.78
CA ALA A 74 9.45 -12.81 -7.01
C ALA A 74 10.99 -12.80 -7.00
N ILE A 75 11.62 -11.76 -6.43
CA ILE A 75 13.08 -11.72 -6.27
C ILE A 75 13.56 -12.80 -5.31
N VAL A 76 12.89 -12.97 -4.17
CA VAL A 76 13.23 -14.01 -3.18
C VAL A 76 13.14 -15.40 -3.83
N ASP A 77 12.08 -15.69 -4.56
CA ASP A 77 11.91 -16.96 -5.27
C ASP A 77 13.07 -17.22 -6.26
N ILE A 78 13.45 -16.19 -7.04
CA ILE A 78 14.58 -16.28 -7.98
C ILE A 78 15.89 -16.56 -7.21
N VAL A 79 16.14 -15.85 -6.11
CA VAL A 79 17.37 -15.99 -5.33
C VAL A 79 17.45 -17.36 -4.64
N GLU A 80 16.36 -17.83 -4.05
CA GLU A 80 16.30 -19.15 -3.41
C GLU A 80 16.51 -20.28 -4.42
N GLU A 81 15.84 -20.20 -5.57
CA GLU A 81 16.01 -21.17 -6.65
C GLU A 81 17.45 -21.17 -7.20
N THR A 82 18.03 -19.99 -7.33
CA THR A 82 19.43 -19.81 -7.75
C THR A 82 20.39 -20.41 -6.73
N HIS A 83 20.18 -20.15 -5.45
CA HIS A 83 20.98 -20.70 -4.37
C HIS A 83 20.92 -22.23 -4.32
N ARG A 84 19.71 -22.79 -4.48
CA ARG A 84 19.47 -24.24 -4.54
C ARG A 84 20.23 -24.88 -5.71
N LYS A 85 20.16 -24.30 -6.91
CA LYS A 85 20.88 -24.80 -8.10
C LYS A 85 22.39 -24.58 -8.04
N ALA A 86 22.85 -23.48 -7.45
CA ALA A 86 24.27 -23.21 -7.28
C ALA A 86 24.95 -24.23 -6.33
N THR A 87 24.21 -24.69 -5.33
CA THR A 87 24.70 -25.65 -4.32
C THR A 87 24.42 -27.11 -4.68
N SER A 88 23.43 -27.38 -5.54
CA SER A 88 23.10 -28.73 -5.99
C SER A 88 24.20 -29.35 -6.86
N ASP A 89 24.52 -30.62 -6.62
CA ASP A 89 25.37 -31.45 -7.50
C ASP A 89 24.56 -32.14 -8.61
N ALA A 90 23.24 -32.30 -8.43
CA ALA A 90 22.38 -33.02 -9.37
C ALA A 90 21.90 -32.16 -10.55
N ASP A 91 21.74 -30.85 -10.33
CA ASP A 91 21.39 -29.85 -11.35
C ASP A 91 22.27 -28.61 -11.14
N PRO A 92 23.56 -28.70 -11.52
CA PRO A 92 24.54 -27.67 -11.20
C PRO A 92 24.34 -26.45 -12.08
N LEU A 93 24.11 -25.30 -11.45
CA LEU A 93 24.07 -24.03 -12.17
C LEU A 93 25.45 -23.69 -12.77
N THR A 94 25.49 -23.42 -14.07
CA THR A 94 26.71 -23.01 -14.75
C THR A 94 27.00 -21.52 -14.52
N LEU A 95 28.28 -21.14 -14.63
CA LEU A 95 28.73 -19.76 -14.47
C LEU A 95 28.04 -18.77 -15.41
N PRO A 96 27.82 -19.08 -16.70
CA PRO A 96 27.05 -18.23 -17.61
C PRO A 96 25.57 -18.14 -17.23
N ALA A 97 24.93 -19.26 -16.86
CA ALA A 97 23.53 -19.27 -16.46
C ALA A 97 23.29 -18.44 -15.19
N LEU A 98 24.23 -18.45 -14.25
CA LEU A 98 24.18 -17.59 -13.07
C LEU A 98 24.34 -16.11 -13.46
N ALA A 99 25.21 -15.76 -14.42
CA ALA A 99 25.33 -14.40 -14.93
C ALA A 99 24.03 -13.92 -15.61
N ASP A 100 23.33 -14.80 -16.34
CA ASP A 100 22.03 -14.50 -16.95
C ASP A 100 20.97 -14.16 -15.90
N VAL A 101 20.93 -14.90 -14.78
CA VAL A 101 20.02 -14.61 -13.65
C VAL A 101 20.29 -13.21 -13.07
N PHE A 102 21.55 -12.87 -12.82
CA PHE A 102 21.91 -11.54 -12.34
C PHE A 102 21.60 -10.45 -13.37
N GLY A 103 21.76 -10.76 -14.66
CA GLY A 103 21.34 -9.91 -15.76
C GLY A 103 19.84 -9.64 -15.76
N GLN A 104 19.02 -10.68 -15.54
CA GLN A 104 17.57 -10.57 -15.42
C GLN A 104 17.15 -9.79 -14.18
N LEU A 105 17.75 -10.07 -13.01
CA LEU A 105 17.48 -9.33 -11.78
C LEU A 105 17.77 -7.84 -11.95
N ARG A 106 18.90 -7.48 -12.57
CA ARG A 106 19.22 -6.07 -12.83
C ARG A 106 18.32 -5.44 -13.89
N GLY A 107 17.95 -6.17 -14.94
CA GLY A 107 17.10 -5.66 -16.03
C GLY A 107 15.65 -5.44 -15.60
N THR A 108 15.06 -6.42 -14.92
CA THR A 108 13.64 -6.42 -14.51
C THR A 108 13.42 -5.77 -13.14
N TYR A 109 14.42 -5.82 -12.25
CA TYR A 109 14.31 -5.32 -10.88
C TYR A 109 15.40 -4.32 -10.51
N ASN A 110 15.76 -3.42 -11.43
CA ASN A 110 16.88 -2.47 -11.25
C ASN A 110 16.80 -1.64 -9.95
N THR A 111 15.60 -1.19 -9.58
CA THR A 111 15.38 -0.39 -8.38
C THR A 111 15.71 -1.19 -7.13
N GLU A 112 15.17 -2.41 -7.02
CA GLU A 112 15.41 -3.33 -5.91
C GLU A 112 16.86 -3.82 -5.91
N TYR A 113 17.42 -4.07 -7.09
CA TYR A 113 18.80 -4.49 -7.29
C TYR A 113 19.78 -3.51 -6.65
N SER A 114 19.55 -2.21 -6.86
CA SER A 114 20.36 -1.13 -6.30
C SER A 114 20.04 -0.89 -4.82
N LEU A 115 18.76 -0.87 -4.45
CA LEU A 115 18.31 -0.55 -3.10
C LEU A 115 18.74 -1.61 -2.07
N TYR A 116 18.65 -2.90 -2.43
CA TYR A 116 19.00 -4.02 -1.56
C TYR A 116 20.39 -4.59 -1.84
N ASN A 117 21.17 -3.94 -2.72
CA ASN A 117 22.52 -4.35 -3.09
C ASN A 117 22.61 -5.83 -3.50
N LEU A 118 21.72 -6.25 -4.39
CA LEU A 118 21.63 -7.66 -4.79
C LEU A 118 22.92 -8.16 -5.46
N SER A 119 23.76 -7.27 -6.00
CA SER A 119 25.08 -7.63 -6.54
C SER A 119 25.99 -8.27 -5.49
N ALA A 120 25.84 -7.95 -4.20
CA ALA A 120 26.61 -8.57 -3.13
C ALA A 120 26.33 -10.07 -2.97
N LEU A 121 25.17 -10.56 -3.43
CA LEU A 121 24.84 -11.99 -3.41
C LEU A 121 25.68 -12.80 -4.41
N ALA A 122 26.27 -12.15 -5.42
CA ALA A 122 27.08 -12.82 -6.42
C ALA A 122 28.29 -13.51 -5.77
N GLY A 123 28.94 -12.89 -4.79
CA GLY A 123 30.11 -13.43 -4.11
C GLY A 123 29.91 -14.86 -3.59
N PRO A 124 28.98 -15.09 -2.64
CA PRO A 124 28.72 -16.43 -2.11
C PRO A 124 28.16 -17.41 -3.16
N LEU A 125 27.35 -16.93 -4.11
CA LEU A 125 26.74 -17.78 -5.15
C LEU A 125 27.73 -18.22 -6.24
N LEU A 126 28.79 -17.45 -6.47
CA LEU A 126 29.82 -17.73 -7.47
C LEU A 126 30.78 -18.86 -7.06
N VAL A 127 30.98 -19.08 -5.76
CA VAL A 127 32.08 -19.93 -5.25
C VAL A 127 32.01 -21.35 -5.80
N VAL A 128 30.84 -22.00 -5.72
CA VAL A 128 30.68 -23.40 -6.15
C VAL A 128 30.73 -23.54 -7.68
N PRO A 129 29.97 -22.75 -8.48
CA PRO A 129 30.08 -22.78 -9.93
C PRO A 129 31.49 -22.47 -10.45
N MET A 130 32.18 -21.51 -9.84
CA MET A 130 33.55 -21.14 -10.20
C MET A 130 34.54 -22.25 -9.90
N ARG A 131 34.42 -22.93 -8.75
CA ARG A 131 35.27 -24.07 -8.43
C ARG A 131 35.07 -25.20 -9.44
N ARG A 132 33.84 -25.50 -9.84
CA ARG A 132 33.52 -26.53 -10.86
C ARG A 132 34.11 -26.15 -12.21
N PHE A 133 33.88 -24.92 -12.66
CA PHE A 133 34.43 -24.41 -13.91
C PHE A 133 35.97 -24.51 -13.96
N LEU A 134 36.65 -24.14 -12.87
CA LEU A 134 38.11 -24.23 -12.78
C LEU A 134 38.64 -25.66 -12.68
N ALA A 135 37.83 -26.62 -12.21
CA ALA A 135 38.23 -28.03 -12.14
C ALA A 135 38.32 -28.67 -13.54
N ASP A 136 37.42 -28.27 -14.44
CA ASP A 136 37.40 -28.76 -15.83
C ASP A 136 38.34 -27.96 -16.76
N TRP A 137 38.89 -26.85 -16.27
CA TRP A 137 39.73 -25.95 -17.04
C TRP A 137 41.15 -26.50 -17.24
N VAL A 138 41.62 -26.47 -18.50
CA VAL A 138 42.98 -26.87 -18.87
C VAL A 138 43.78 -25.63 -19.31
N PRO A 139 44.64 -25.06 -18.43
CA PRO A 139 45.31 -23.78 -18.69
C PRO A 139 46.16 -23.74 -19.95
N LEU A 140 46.77 -24.88 -20.30
CA LEU A 140 47.64 -25.00 -21.47
C LEU A 140 46.87 -25.01 -22.80
N LYS A 141 45.58 -25.32 -22.77
CA LYS A 141 44.72 -25.35 -23.98
C LYS A 141 43.97 -24.04 -24.17
N ASP A 142 43.49 -23.44 -23.08
CA ASP A 142 42.82 -22.14 -23.12
C ASP A 142 43.24 -21.28 -21.92
N PRO A 143 44.32 -20.51 -22.02
CA PRO A 143 44.77 -19.66 -20.91
C PRO A 143 43.81 -18.51 -20.58
N SER A 144 42.83 -18.22 -21.45
CA SER A 144 41.92 -17.06 -21.32
C SER A 144 40.52 -17.39 -20.80
N GLY A 145 40.15 -18.67 -20.72
CA GLY A 145 38.81 -19.13 -20.37
C GLY A 145 38.22 -18.51 -19.10
N PRO A 146 38.91 -18.54 -17.94
CA PRO A 146 38.41 -17.94 -16.71
C PRO A 146 38.25 -16.42 -16.81
N ALA A 147 39.13 -15.74 -17.55
CA ALA A 147 39.05 -14.30 -17.75
C ALA A 147 37.83 -13.90 -18.60
N GLN A 148 37.50 -14.69 -19.63
CA GLN A 148 36.27 -14.48 -20.41
C GLN A 148 35.02 -14.75 -19.57
N ALA A 149 35.01 -15.85 -18.79
CA ALA A 149 33.88 -16.19 -17.92
C ALA A 149 33.62 -15.09 -16.88
N LEU A 150 34.67 -14.54 -16.26
CA LEU A 150 34.57 -13.42 -15.32
C LEU A 150 34.24 -12.09 -16.01
N GLY A 151 34.56 -11.93 -17.30
CA GLY A 151 34.23 -10.73 -18.08
C GLY A 151 32.73 -10.44 -18.10
N ALA A 152 31.89 -11.47 -18.15
CA ALA A 152 30.43 -11.36 -18.09
C ALA A 152 29.94 -10.74 -16.77
N TRP A 153 30.70 -10.88 -15.70
CA TRP A 153 30.35 -10.40 -14.35
C TRP A 153 30.76 -8.95 -14.09
N ARG A 154 31.70 -8.40 -14.86
CA ARG A 154 32.24 -7.05 -14.65
C ARG A 154 31.18 -5.95 -14.77
N GLY A 155 30.11 -6.20 -15.52
CA GLY A 155 28.99 -5.29 -15.62
C GLY A 155 27.88 -5.56 -14.61
N LEU A 156 27.85 -6.73 -13.97
CA LEU A 156 26.76 -7.15 -13.07
C LEU A 156 27.07 -6.86 -11.60
N LEU A 157 28.36 -6.86 -11.24
CA LEU A 157 28.87 -6.56 -9.89
C LEU A 157 28.90 -5.06 -9.59
#